data_AF-A0A3A0C7U3-F1
#
_entry.id   AF-A0A3A0C7U3-F1
#
_cell.length_a   1.000
_cell.length_b   1.000
_cell.length_c   1.000
_cell.angle_alpha   90.00
_cell.angle_beta   90.00
_cell.angle_gamma   90.00
#
_symmetry.space_group_name_H-M   'P 1'
#
loop_
_entity.id
_entity.type
_entity.pdbx_description
1 polymer ?
#
loop_
_entity_poly.entity_id
_entity_poly.type
_entity_poly.pdbx_seq_one_letter_code
_entity_poly.pdbx_strand_id
1 'polypeptide(L)'
;MPHASRSCRTDSLLVVSALWFVSLAASPASAQDFPADVTRGKGVYERHCLTCHGTGGWGDGPGAAELRVPPANFHRFKSFLKSDEELLRTIEHGVVFSPMHSWLGQLPETEMQDALAYIRLLVQQGK
;
A
#
# COMPACT_ATOMS: atom_id res chain seq x y z
N MET A 1 79.56 -1.91 -49.21
CA MET A 1 78.43 -2.64 -49.81
C MET A 1 77.43 -3.02 -48.72
N PRO A 2 76.12 -3.02 -48.93
CA PRO A 2 75.28 -1.97 -49.51
C PRO A 2 74.13 -1.53 -48.57
N HIS A 3 73.58 -0.36 -48.89
CA HIS A 3 72.17 0.09 -48.81
C HIS A 3 71.18 -0.54 -47.81
N ALA A 4 70.46 0.34 -47.09
CA ALA A 4 69.04 0.64 -47.31
C ALA A 4 68.44 1.18 -46.00
N SER A 5 68.08 2.46 -45.90
CA SER A 5 66.79 3.02 -46.31
C SER A 5 65.57 2.27 -45.77
N ARG A 6 64.80 2.94 -44.91
CA ARG A 6 63.44 3.41 -45.23
C ARG A 6 62.74 3.94 -43.96
N SER A 7 62.41 5.23 -44.04
CA SER A 7 61.24 5.81 -43.37
C SER A 7 60.00 5.01 -43.79
N CYS A 8 59.11 4.69 -42.85
CA CYS A 8 57.75 4.31 -43.19
C CYS A 8 56.79 4.49 -42.00
N ARG A 9 55.92 5.49 -42.18
CA ARG A 9 54.48 5.47 -41.87
C ARG A 9 54.07 5.57 -40.40
N THR A 10 53.65 6.80 -40.10
CA THR A 10 52.45 7.12 -39.35
C THR A 10 51.29 6.17 -39.65
N ASP A 11 50.90 5.36 -38.67
CA ASP A 11 49.62 4.66 -38.68
C ASP A 11 48.64 5.41 -37.77
N SER A 12 47.94 6.36 -38.38
CA SER A 12 46.65 6.85 -37.88
C SER A 12 45.60 5.80 -38.24
N LEU A 13 45.22 4.91 -37.33
CA LEU A 13 44.00 4.10 -37.49
C LEU A 13 43.28 3.87 -36.16
N LEU A 14 42.13 4.55 -36.05
CA LEU A 14 40.86 4.02 -35.55
C LEU A 14 40.82 3.55 -34.08
N VAL A 15 40.61 4.49 -33.15
CA VAL A 15 40.00 4.16 -31.86
C VAL A 15 38.49 4.02 -32.10
N VAL A 16 38.05 2.77 -32.13
CA VAL A 16 36.65 2.35 -32.34
C VAL A 16 35.81 2.77 -31.14
N SER A 17 34.69 3.42 -31.42
CA SER A 17 33.64 3.83 -30.49
C SER A 17 33.23 2.73 -29.51
N ALA A 18 33.20 3.05 -28.22
CA ALA A 18 32.44 2.29 -27.22
C ALA A 18 31.47 3.25 -26.52
N LEU A 19 30.41 3.65 -27.23
CA LEU A 19 29.24 4.25 -26.61
C LEU A 19 28.50 3.12 -25.89
N TRP A 20 28.78 2.98 -24.60
CA TRP A 20 27.98 2.17 -23.69
C TRP A 20 26.59 2.80 -23.60
N PHE A 21 25.65 2.32 -24.41
CA PHE A 21 24.24 2.54 -24.17
C PHE A 21 23.87 1.82 -22.88
N VAL A 22 24.00 2.52 -21.76
CA VAL A 22 23.37 2.12 -20.50
C VAL A 22 21.87 2.34 -20.70
N SER A 23 21.17 1.31 -21.19
CA SER A 23 19.72 1.27 -21.14
C SER A 23 19.30 1.26 -19.69
N LEU A 24 18.92 2.44 -19.19
CA LEU A 24 18.19 2.59 -17.94
C LEU A 24 16.79 2.00 -18.17
N ALA A 25 16.68 0.68 -18.03
CA ALA A 25 15.39 0.02 -17.93
C ALA A 25 14.78 0.47 -16.60
N ALA A 26 14.08 1.60 -16.61
CA ALA A 26 13.14 1.93 -15.56
C ALA A 26 12.05 0.87 -15.62
N SER A 27 12.19 -0.19 -14.82
CA SER A 27 11.07 -1.07 -14.54
C SER A 27 9.96 -0.18 -13.98
N PRO A 28 8.76 -0.17 -14.58
CA PRO A 28 7.64 0.39 -13.85
C PRO A 28 7.59 -0.41 -12.56
N ALA A 29 7.68 0.26 -11.42
CA ALA A 29 7.19 -0.31 -10.19
C ALA A 29 5.67 -0.45 -10.41
N SER A 30 5.28 -1.51 -11.11
CA SER A 30 3.92 -1.99 -11.09
C SER A 30 3.62 -2.15 -9.61
N ALA A 31 2.63 -1.41 -9.11
CA ALA A 31 1.91 -1.85 -7.94
C ALA A 31 1.55 -3.30 -8.25
N GLN A 32 2.32 -4.25 -7.71
CA GLN A 32 1.93 -5.63 -7.82
C GLN A 32 0.63 -5.69 -7.05
N ASP A 33 -0.44 -6.11 -7.71
CA ASP A 33 -1.73 -6.41 -7.09
C ASP A 33 -1.49 -7.56 -6.10
N PHE A 34 -0.97 -7.21 -4.93
CA PHE A 34 -0.90 -8.12 -3.81
C PHE A 34 -2.33 -8.25 -3.30
N PRO A 35 -2.93 -9.45 -3.35
CA PRO A 35 -4.28 -9.63 -2.86
C PRO A 35 -4.33 -9.25 -1.38
N ALA A 36 -5.45 -8.63 -0.99
CA ALA A 36 -5.71 -8.29 0.40
C ALA A 36 -5.57 -9.54 1.30
N ASP A 37 -4.86 -9.40 2.41
CA ASP A 37 -4.54 -10.48 3.33
C ASP A 37 -5.04 -10.16 4.74
N VAL A 38 -5.84 -11.09 5.27
CA VAL A 38 -6.47 -10.95 6.59
C VAL A 38 -5.45 -10.92 7.73
N THR A 39 -4.32 -11.63 7.59
CA THR A 39 -3.27 -11.68 8.63
C THR A 39 -2.51 -10.36 8.71
N ARG A 40 -2.13 -9.78 7.56
CA ARG A 40 -1.56 -8.43 7.50
C ARG A 40 -2.58 -7.40 8.00
N GLY A 41 -3.83 -7.55 7.57
CA GLY A 41 -4.96 -6.71 7.97
C GLY A 41 -5.19 -6.64 9.47
N LYS A 42 -5.05 -7.77 10.17
CA LYS A 42 -5.10 -7.81 11.63
C LYS A 42 -4.07 -6.85 12.25
N GLY A 43 -2.83 -6.88 11.77
CA GLY A 43 -1.79 -6.00 12.27
C GLY A 43 -2.08 -4.52 12.02
N VAL A 44 -2.62 -4.18 10.84
CA VAL A 44 -3.05 -2.80 10.53
C VAL A 44 -4.18 -2.38 11.47
N TYR A 45 -5.19 -3.23 11.63
CA TYR A 45 -6.34 -2.98 12.50
C TYR A 45 -5.95 -2.75 13.96
N GLU A 46 -5.08 -3.60 14.51
CA GLU A 46 -4.61 -3.49 15.89
C GLU A 46 -3.86 -2.17 16.15
N ARG A 47 -3.09 -1.68 15.18
CA ARG A 47 -2.35 -0.42 15.30
C ARG A 47 -3.22 0.83 15.14
N HIS A 48 -4.22 0.77 14.26
CA HIS A 48 -4.90 1.99 13.77
C HIS A 48 -6.39 2.07 14.12
N CYS A 49 -7.08 0.93 14.23
CA CYS A 49 -8.54 0.88 14.34
C CYS A 49 -9.03 0.45 15.72
N LEU A 50 -8.26 -0.40 16.40
CA LEU A 50 -8.63 -1.07 17.66
C LEU A 50 -9.03 -0.11 18.76
N THR A 51 -8.30 1.01 18.93
CA THR A 51 -8.56 1.98 20.00
C THR A 51 -10.00 2.46 20.02
N CYS A 52 -10.62 2.60 18.85
CA CYS A 52 -12.01 3.04 18.72
C CYS A 52 -12.96 1.85 18.51
N HIS A 53 -12.62 0.91 17.64
CA HIS A 53 -13.56 -0.14 17.22
C HIS A 53 -13.55 -1.40 18.12
N GLY A 54 -12.56 -1.54 18.99
CA GLY A 54 -12.40 -2.69 19.90
C GLY A 54 -11.82 -3.92 19.20
N THR A 55 -11.30 -4.89 19.97
CA THR A 55 -10.67 -6.11 19.41
C THR A 55 -11.63 -6.95 18.56
N GLY A 56 -12.91 -6.97 18.94
CA GLY A 56 -13.96 -7.69 18.23
C GLY A 56 -14.75 -6.85 17.23
N GLY A 57 -14.44 -5.56 17.04
CA GLY A 57 -15.22 -4.70 16.14
C GLY A 57 -16.61 -4.31 16.66
N TRP A 58 -16.83 -4.31 17.97
CA TRP A 58 -18.12 -3.98 18.59
C TRP A 58 -18.35 -2.46 18.72
N GLY A 59 -17.35 -1.65 18.41
CA GLY A 59 -17.38 -0.20 18.63
C GLY A 59 -17.16 0.18 20.09
N ASP A 60 -16.49 -0.69 20.85
CA ASP A 60 -16.27 -0.62 22.30
C ASP A 60 -14.78 -0.53 22.66
N GLY A 61 -13.96 -0.01 21.74
CA GLY A 61 -12.55 0.20 22.00
C GLY A 61 -12.31 1.14 23.20
N PRO A 62 -11.12 1.09 23.82
CA PRO A 62 -10.83 1.89 25.02
C PRO A 62 -11.03 3.41 24.83
N GLY A 63 -10.88 3.92 23.61
CA GLY A 63 -11.14 5.32 23.27
C GLY A 63 -12.60 5.62 22.92
N ALA A 64 -13.46 4.62 22.73
CA ALA A 64 -14.83 4.80 22.26
C ALA A 64 -15.70 5.61 23.24
N ALA A 65 -15.47 5.46 24.55
CA ALA A 65 -16.26 6.14 25.59
C ALA A 65 -16.12 7.66 25.59
N GLU A 66 -15.03 8.19 25.01
CA GLU A 66 -14.74 9.63 24.95
C GLU A 66 -15.30 10.30 23.69
N LEU A 67 -15.81 9.50 22.74
CA LEU A 67 -16.27 9.99 21.44
C LEU A 67 -17.74 10.40 21.48
N ARG A 68 -18.05 11.62 21.03
CA ARG A 68 -19.45 12.08 20.89
C ARG A 68 -20.26 11.27 19.88
N VAL A 69 -19.60 10.83 18.81
CA VAL A 69 -20.19 9.94 17.80
C VAL A 69 -19.59 8.56 18.02
N PRO A 70 -20.39 7.56 18.41
CA PRO A 70 -19.87 6.24 18.71
C PRO A 70 -19.33 5.57 17.44
N PRO A 71 -18.21 4.81 17.54
CA PRO A 71 -17.73 3.99 16.44
C PRO A 71 -18.78 2.97 16.00
N ALA A 72 -18.75 2.62 14.71
CA ALA A 72 -19.65 1.61 14.19
C ALA A 72 -19.40 0.24 14.84
N ASN A 73 -20.48 -0.42 15.27
CA ASN A 73 -20.48 -1.83 15.61
C ASN A 73 -20.64 -2.65 14.32
N PHE A 74 -19.63 -3.46 14.01
CA PHE A 74 -19.54 -4.22 12.77
C PHE A 74 -20.53 -5.40 12.68
N HIS A 75 -21.12 -5.78 13.80
CA HIS A 75 -22.08 -6.89 13.92
C HIS A 75 -23.54 -6.45 13.73
N ARG A 76 -23.78 -5.15 13.52
CA ARG A 76 -25.10 -4.64 13.17
C ARG A 76 -25.42 -4.95 11.72
N PHE A 77 -26.69 -5.25 11.43
CA PHE A 77 -27.18 -5.54 10.09
C PHE A 77 -26.78 -4.48 9.04
N LYS A 78 -26.76 -3.19 9.43
CA LYS A 78 -26.30 -2.10 8.56
C LYS A 78 -24.83 -2.24 8.13
N SER A 79 -23.95 -2.69 9.03
CA SER A 79 -22.54 -2.93 8.74
C SER A 79 -22.35 -4.16 7.85
N PHE A 80 -23.13 -5.21 8.12
CA PHE A 80 -23.14 -6.44 7.33
C PHE A 80 -23.52 -6.20 5.86
N LEU A 81 -24.51 -5.34 5.59
CA LEU A 81 -25.00 -5.08 4.23
C LEU A 81 -24.09 -4.18 3.37
N LYS A 82 -23.09 -3.50 3.95
CA LYS A 82 -22.19 -2.66 3.18
C LYS A 82 -21.38 -3.50 2.21
N SER A 83 -21.17 -3.02 0.99
CA SER A 83 -20.23 -3.60 0.02
C SER A 83 -18.77 -3.29 0.38
N ASP A 84 -17.82 -4.02 -0.21
CA ASP A 84 -16.38 -3.82 0.04
C ASP A 84 -15.95 -2.42 -0.35
N GLU A 85 -16.44 -1.94 -1.49
CA GLU A 85 -16.27 -0.57 -1.99
C GLU A 85 -16.76 0.48 -0.98
N GLU A 86 -17.94 0.29 -0.38
CA GLU A 86 -18.46 1.23 0.60
C GLU A 86 -17.65 1.26 1.89
N LEU A 87 -17.13 0.11 2.33
CA LEU A 87 -16.25 0.03 3.49
C LEU A 87 -14.87 0.63 3.17
N LEU A 88 -14.29 0.31 2.02
CA LEU A 88 -13.00 0.85 1.59
C LEU A 88 -13.07 2.37 1.50
N ARG A 89 -14.10 2.93 0.85
CA ARG A 89 -14.33 4.37 0.81
C ARG A 89 -14.43 4.98 2.22
N THR A 90 -15.05 4.27 3.16
CA THR A 90 -15.14 4.73 4.56
C THR A 90 -13.77 4.76 5.23
N ILE A 91 -12.90 3.80 4.94
CA ILE A 91 -11.51 3.77 5.41
C ILE A 91 -10.71 4.92 4.76
N GLU A 92 -10.80 5.06 3.45
CA GLU A 92 -10.07 6.06 2.68
C GLU A 92 -10.43 7.48 3.10
N HIS A 93 -11.72 7.80 3.17
CA HIS A 93 -12.20 9.17 3.35
C HIS A 93 -12.75 9.48 4.74
N GLY A 94 -12.88 8.47 5.60
CA GLY A 94 -13.51 8.63 6.92
C GLY A 94 -15.01 8.88 6.82
N VAL A 95 -15.59 9.39 7.91
CA VAL A 95 -17.00 9.78 7.99
C VAL A 95 -17.10 11.23 8.45
N VAL A 96 -17.72 12.06 7.62
CA VAL A 96 -17.91 13.50 7.86
C VAL A 96 -18.64 13.72 9.19
N PHE A 97 -18.19 14.73 9.95
CA PHE A 97 -18.70 15.07 11.29
C PHE A 97 -18.58 13.94 12.32
N SER A 98 -17.60 13.05 12.17
CA SER A 98 -17.27 12.02 13.16
C SER A 98 -15.77 11.96 13.45
N PRO A 99 -15.35 11.28 14.53
CA PRO A 99 -13.94 11.00 14.81
C PRO A 99 -13.28 10.01 13.83
N MET A 100 -14.06 9.32 13.00
CA MET A 100 -13.52 8.44 11.96
C MET A 100 -12.92 9.29 10.84
N HIS A 101 -11.63 9.54 10.94
CA HIS A 101 -10.87 10.33 9.98
C HIS A 101 -10.50 9.50 8.73
N SER A 102 -10.04 10.21 7.70
CA SER A 102 -9.49 9.63 6.47
C SER A 102 -8.17 8.92 6.74
N TRP A 103 -7.93 7.79 6.09
CA TRP A 103 -6.63 7.09 6.07
C TRP A 103 -5.88 7.27 4.74
N LEU A 104 -6.53 7.82 3.72
CA LEU A 104 -5.89 8.14 2.44
C LEU A 104 -4.71 9.12 2.67
N GLY A 105 -3.54 8.74 2.15
CA GLY A 105 -2.29 9.49 2.35
C GLY A 105 -1.62 9.28 3.71
N GLN A 106 -2.23 8.52 4.61
CA GLN A 106 -1.63 8.09 5.88
C GLN A 106 -1.23 6.61 5.87
N LEU A 107 -2.04 5.78 5.21
CA LEU A 107 -1.75 4.37 4.96
C LEU A 107 -1.56 4.12 3.46
N PRO A 108 -0.68 3.20 3.06
CA PRO A 108 -0.65 2.66 1.72
C PRO A 108 -2.02 2.05 1.35
N GLU A 109 -2.39 2.12 0.08
CA GLU A 109 -3.65 1.53 -0.41
C GLU A 109 -3.76 0.03 -0.07
N THR A 110 -2.66 -0.70 -0.22
CA THR A 110 -2.59 -2.13 0.13
C THR A 110 -2.87 -2.39 1.61
N GLU A 111 -2.43 -1.51 2.52
CA GLU A 111 -2.74 -1.65 3.95
C GLU A 111 -4.21 -1.33 4.26
N MET A 112 -4.83 -0.39 3.54
CA MET A 112 -6.26 -0.12 3.67
C MET A 112 -7.11 -1.31 3.18
N GLN A 113 -6.70 -1.95 2.08
CA GLN A 113 -7.33 -3.17 1.57
C GLN A 113 -7.14 -4.36 2.53
N ASP A 114 -5.94 -4.53 3.10
CA ASP A 114 -5.67 -5.54 4.13
C ASP A 114 -6.56 -5.30 5.37
N ALA A 115 -6.66 -4.06 5.86
CA ALA A 115 -7.52 -3.70 6.98
C ALA A 115 -8.99 -4.00 6.69
N LEU A 116 -9.48 -3.71 5.47
CA LEU A 116 -10.82 -4.07 5.03
C LEU A 116 -11.05 -5.59 5.11
N ALA A 117 -10.10 -6.40 4.65
CA ALA A 117 -10.21 -7.86 4.71
C ALA A 117 -10.36 -8.36 6.15
N TYR A 118 -9.63 -7.78 7.10
CA TYR A 118 -9.79 -8.11 8.52
C TYR A 118 -11.11 -7.60 9.11
N ILE A 119 -11.56 -6.40 8.76
CA ILE A 119 -12.88 -5.88 9.16
C ILE A 119 -13.99 -6.81 8.67
N ARG A 120 -13.88 -7.35 7.45
CA ARG A 120 -14.82 -8.34 6.92
C ARG A 120 -14.85 -9.63 7.71
N LEU A 121 -13.69 -10.11 8.14
CA LEU A 121 -13.63 -11.26 9.04
C LEU A 121 -14.40 -10.95 10.34
N LEU A 122 -14.18 -9.79 10.96
CA LEU A 122 -14.89 -9.39 12.18
C LEU A 122 -16.41 -9.32 11.97
N VAL A 123 -16.87 -8.69 10.89
CA VAL A 123 -18.31 -8.62 10.53
C VAL A 123 -18.97 -10.01 10.47
N GLN A 124 -18.24 -11.04 10.03
CA GLN A 124 -18.75 -12.41 9.89
C GLN A 124 -18.66 -13.23 11.19
N GLN A 125 -17.84 -12.81 12.15
CA GLN A 125 -17.63 -13.50 13.42
C GLN A 125 -18.67 -13.13 14.49
N GLY A 126 -19.47 -12.08 14.28
CA GLY A 126 -20.60 -11.73 15.14
C GLY A 126 -21.72 -12.77 15.08
N LYS A 127 -21.77 -13.64 16.07
CA LYS A 127 -22.94 -14.45 16.42
C LYS A 127 -23.46 -14.04 17.78
#